data_AF-A0A971HNA0-F1
#
_entry.id   AF-A0A971HNA0-F1
#
_cell.length_a   1.000
_cell.length_b   1.000
_cell.length_c   1.000
_cell.angle_alpha   90.00
_cell.angle_beta   90.00
_cell.angle_gamma   90.00
#
_symmetry.space_group_name_H-M   'P 1'
#
loop_
_entity.id
_entity.type
_entity.pdbx_description
1 polymer ?
#
loop_
_entity_poly.entity_id
_entity_poly.type
_entity_poly.pdbx_seq_one_letter_code
_entity_poly.pdbx_strand_id
1 'polypeptide(L)'
;MKGFVFEYKDQNDFNKKEKSVKKYNMLAYKKLLFEYYESLKNGVFLGKLVSKNSAENSKHYELTIPTDDMFVKVHGEMVLHYTVYENKNIVLLETITPEKLLLEGHKSELKTYKGVMISKDNEEKDMFKVNLLNSLNRQ
;
A
#
# COMPACT_ATOMS: atom_id res chain seq x y z
N MET A 1 19.36 -5.97 -20.51
CA MET A 1 18.84 -4.61 -20.22
C MET A 1 19.11 -4.32 -18.75
N LYS A 2 19.73 -3.19 -18.41
CA LYS A 2 19.90 -2.81 -17.00
C LYS A 2 18.51 -2.44 -16.47
N GLY A 3 17.92 -3.32 -15.66
CA GLY A 3 16.64 -3.05 -15.01
C GLY A 3 16.78 -1.97 -13.94
N PHE A 4 15.66 -1.41 -13.51
CA PHE A 4 15.64 -0.45 -12.42
C PHE A 4 16.00 -1.13 -11.09
N VAL A 5 16.82 -0.44 -10.28
CA VAL A 5 17.20 -0.90 -8.94
C VAL A 5 16.23 -0.31 -7.93
N PHE A 6 15.79 -1.13 -6.96
CA PHE A 6 14.96 -0.66 -5.86
C PHE A 6 15.81 -0.10 -4.73
N GLU A 7 15.54 1.14 -4.38
CA GLU A 7 16.01 1.78 -3.16
C GLU A 7 14.82 2.08 -2.26
N TYR A 8 15.08 2.31 -0.98
CA TYR A 8 14.04 2.59 0.01
C TYR A 8 14.36 3.90 0.71
N LYS A 9 13.35 4.75 0.89
CA LYS A 9 13.50 5.95 1.72
C LYS A 9 13.78 5.59 3.18
N ASP A 10 13.03 4.61 3.70
CA ASP A 10 13.30 3.91 4.95
C ASP A 10 13.01 2.42 4.75
N GLN A 11 14.07 1.63 4.62
CA GLN A 11 13.95 0.19 4.38
C GLN A 11 13.32 -0.55 5.56
N ASN A 12 13.59 -0.14 6.79
CA ASN A 12 13.09 -0.83 7.97
C ASN A 12 11.60 -0.60 8.13
N ASP A 13 11.15 0.63 7.95
CA ASP A 13 9.74 0.98 8.03
C ASP A 13 8.93 0.37 6.88
N PHE A 14 9.46 0.43 5.66
CA PHE A 14 8.83 -0.18 4.49
C PHE A 14 8.67 -1.70 4.66
N ASN A 15 9.72 -2.40 5.11
CA ASN A 15 9.68 -3.84 5.35
C ASN A 15 8.64 -4.23 6.41
N LYS A 16 8.42 -3.40 7.44
CA LYS A 16 7.37 -3.65 8.45
C LYS A 16 5.99 -3.57 7.82
N LYS A 17 5.75 -2.54 7.01
CA LYS A 17 4.48 -2.34 6.29
C LYS A 17 4.23 -3.47 5.29
N GLU A 18 5.23 -3.83 4.50
CA GLU A 18 5.14 -4.92 3.53
C GLU A 18 4.82 -6.27 4.20
N LYS A 19 5.42 -6.57 5.35
CA LYS A 19 5.09 -7.76 6.15
C LYS A 19 3.64 -7.75 6.65
N SER A 20 3.12 -6.59 7.04
CA SER A 20 1.69 -6.47 7.41
C SER A 20 0.77 -6.67 6.21
N VAL A 21 1.11 -6.11 5.04
CA VAL A 21 0.36 -6.38 3.80
C VAL A 21 0.34 -7.88 3.52
N LYS A 22 1.50 -8.56 3.63
CA LYS A 22 1.56 -10.02 3.48
C LYS A 22 0.68 -10.77 4.48
N LYS A 23 0.66 -10.35 5.75
CA LYS A 23 -0.10 -11.02 6.80
C LYS A 23 -1.61 -10.88 6.61
N TYR A 24 -2.08 -9.68 6.28
CA TYR A 24 -3.51 -9.40 6.33
C TYR A 24 -4.17 -9.16 4.97
N ASN A 25 -3.39 -8.92 3.91
CA ASN A 25 -3.90 -8.78 2.55
C ASN A 25 -2.99 -9.51 1.56
N MET A 26 -3.09 -10.84 1.56
CA MET A 26 -2.27 -11.71 0.71
C MET A 26 -2.48 -11.44 -0.78
N LEU A 27 -3.70 -11.06 -1.20
CA LEU A 27 -4.00 -10.74 -2.60
C LEU A 27 -3.21 -9.51 -3.05
N ALA A 28 -3.27 -8.42 -2.28
CA ALA A 28 -2.49 -7.21 -2.51
C ALA A 28 -0.99 -7.50 -2.54
N TYR A 29 -0.50 -8.29 -1.57
CA TYR A 29 0.92 -8.67 -1.50
C TYR A 29 1.40 -9.44 -2.74
N LYS A 30 0.63 -10.43 -3.21
CA LYS A 30 0.97 -11.19 -4.41
C LYS A 30 1.03 -10.30 -5.64
N LYS A 31 0.04 -9.42 -5.81
CA LYS A 31 -0.01 -8.50 -6.95
C LYS A 31 1.17 -7.53 -6.95
N LEU A 32 1.49 -7.01 -5.78
CA LEU A 32 2.62 -6.12 -5.56
C LEU A 32 3.95 -6.80 -5.91
N LEU A 33 4.16 -8.05 -5.48
CA LEU A 33 5.40 -8.78 -5.72
C LEU A 33 5.56 -9.28 -7.15
N PHE A 34 4.52 -9.89 -7.73
CA PHE A 34 4.59 -10.56 -9.04
C PHE A 34 4.29 -9.64 -10.21
N GLU A 35 3.41 -8.65 -10.08
CA GLU A 35 3.04 -7.78 -11.20
C GLU A 35 3.78 -6.44 -11.09
N TYR A 36 3.65 -5.76 -9.97
CA TYR A 36 4.11 -4.38 -9.85
C TYR A 36 5.63 -4.29 -9.75
N TYR A 37 6.26 -5.05 -8.86
CA TYR A 37 7.72 -5.05 -8.76
C TYR A 37 8.42 -5.56 -10.02
N GLU A 38 7.86 -6.54 -10.71
CA GLU A 38 8.41 -6.98 -12.01
C GLU A 38 8.28 -5.88 -13.07
N SER A 39 7.12 -5.24 -13.16
CA SER A 39 6.88 -4.12 -14.09
C SER A 39 7.82 -2.95 -13.83
N LEU A 40 8.00 -2.56 -12.57
CA LEU A 40 8.89 -1.47 -12.17
C LEU A 40 10.35 -1.77 -12.49
N LYS A 41 10.83 -3.00 -12.24
CA LYS A 41 12.18 -3.43 -12.65
C LYS A 41 12.40 -3.35 -14.15
N ASN A 42 11.36 -3.64 -14.94
CA ASN A 42 11.38 -3.57 -16.39
C ASN A 42 11.22 -2.14 -16.95
N GLY A 43 11.03 -1.13 -16.07
CA GLY A 43 10.86 0.27 -16.48
C GLY A 43 9.42 0.65 -16.88
N VAL A 44 8.45 -0.20 -16.56
CA VAL A 44 7.02 0.11 -16.74
C VAL A 44 6.49 0.68 -15.43
N PHE A 45 6.29 2.01 -15.40
CA PHE A 45 5.80 2.73 -14.23
C PHE A 45 4.27 2.78 -14.24
N LEU A 46 3.65 2.14 -13.24
CA LEU A 46 2.21 1.99 -13.11
C LEU A 46 1.64 2.97 -12.08
N GLY A 47 0.41 3.44 -12.29
CA GLY A 47 -0.28 4.31 -11.34
C GLY A 47 -0.38 5.75 -11.82
N LYS A 48 -0.76 6.64 -10.90
CA LYS A 48 -0.99 8.07 -11.18
C LYS A 48 0.30 8.86 -10.92
N LEU A 49 0.70 9.68 -11.88
CA LEU A 49 1.79 10.64 -11.70
C LEU A 49 1.26 11.82 -10.86
N VAL A 50 1.79 11.99 -9.66
CA VAL A 50 1.33 13.01 -8.71
C VAL A 50 2.19 14.27 -8.77
N SER A 51 3.50 14.10 -8.97
CA SER A 51 4.41 15.23 -9.09
C SER A 51 5.60 14.90 -9.97
N LYS A 52 6.17 15.94 -10.57
CA LYS A 52 7.41 15.87 -11.34
C LYS A 52 8.35 16.95 -10.82
N ASN A 53 9.54 16.55 -10.38
CA ASN A 53 10.57 17.47 -9.96
C ASN A 53 11.59 17.65 -11.08
N SER A 54 11.54 18.80 -11.75
CA SER A 54 12.44 19.13 -12.86
C SER A 54 13.89 19.33 -12.42
N ALA A 55 14.14 19.68 -11.15
CA ALA A 55 15.50 19.91 -10.65
C ALA A 55 16.28 18.59 -10.48
N GLU A 56 15.61 17.54 -10.03
CA GLU A 56 16.22 16.21 -9.79
C GLU A 56 15.91 15.20 -10.89
N ASN A 57 15.13 15.60 -11.90
CA ASN A 57 14.56 14.75 -12.94
C ASN A 57 13.86 13.50 -12.35
N SER A 58 13.06 13.71 -11.31
CA SER A 58 12.34 12.65 -10.61
C SER A 58 10.83 12.76 -10.84
N LYS A 59 10.17 11.60 -10.87
CA LYS A 59 8.72 11.48 -11.08
C LYS A 59 8.12 10.71 -9.91
N HIS A 60 7.17 11.30 -9.20
CA HIS A 60 6.49 10.67 -8.08
C HIS A 60 5.18 10.03 -8.54
N TYR A 61 4.99 8.77 -8.16
CA TYR A 61 3.85 7.95 -8.55
C TYR A 61 3.11 7.43 -7.33
N GLU A 62 1.79 7.37 -7.47
CA GLU A 62 0.88 6.70 -6.56
C GLU A 62 0.22 5.52 -7.28
N LEU A 63 0.51 4.32 -6.81
CA LEU A 63 -0.05 3.08 -7.35
C LEU A 63 -1.06 2.49 -6.37
N THR A 64 -2.34 2.62 -6.70
CA THR A 64 -3.42 1.94 -5.97
C THR A 64 -3.30 0.43 -6.17
N ILE A 65 -3.13 -0.29 -5.06
CA ILE A 65 -3.09 -1.75 -5.02
C ILE A 65 -4.51 -2.24 -4.75
N PRO A 66 -5.04 -3.17 -5.55
CA PRO A 66 -6.39 -3.67 -5.36
C PRO A 66 -6.47 -4.45 -4.04
N THR A 67 -7.46 -4.08 -3.24
CA THR A 67 -7.80 -4.72 -1.96
C THR A 67 -9.30 -5.01 -1.93
N ASP A 68 -9.77 -5.68 -0.89
CA ASP A 68 -11.19 -5.97 -0.73
C ASP A 68 -12.02 -4.68 -0.58
N ASP A 69 -13.23 -4.65 -1.15
CA ASP A 69 -14.10 -3.47 -1.12
C ASP A 69 -14.45 -3.02 0.30
N MET A 70 -14.64 -3.96 1.24
CA MET A 70 -14.86 -3.58 2.64
C MET A 70 -13.62 -2.96 3.25
N PHE A 71 -12.43 -3.45 2.91
CA PHE A 71 -11.18 -2.86 3.37
C PHE A 71 -11.05 -1.41 2.88
N VAL A 72 -11.28 -1.16 1.59
CA VAL A 72 -11.21 0.18 1.00
C VAL A 72 -12.19 1.14 1.69
N LYS A 73 -13.42 0.70 1.97
CA LYS A 73 -14.43 1.54 2.61
C LYS A 73 -14.14 1.84 4.09
N VAL A 74 -13.46 0.93 4.80
CA VAL A 74 -13.16 1.10 6.23
C VAL A 74 -11.85 1.87 6.43
N HIS A 75 -10.80 1.48 5.71
CA HIS A 75 -9.41 1.93 5.92
C HIS A 75 -8.87 2.83 4.82
N GLY A 76 -9.59 2.97 3.71
CA GLY A 76 -9.14 3.69 2.52
C GLY A 76 -8.42 2.78 1.52
N GLU A 77 -8.12 3.33 0.35
CA GLU A 77 -7.35 2.63 -0.68
C GLU A 77 -5.92 2.33 -0.20
N MET A 78 -5.43 1.14 -0.53
CA MET A 78 -4.02 0.81 -0.30
C MET A 78 -3.19 1.36 -1.45
N VAL A 79 -2.24 2.25 -1.15
CA VAL A 79 -1.47 2.97 -2.18
C VAL A 79 0.02 2.79 -1.91
N LEU A 80 0.77 2.36 -2.92
CA LEU A 80 2.22 2.39 -2.93
C LEU A 80 2.69 3.75 -3.46
N HIS A 81 3.46 4.46 -2.64
CA HIS A 81 4.11 5.71 -3.02
C HIS A 81 5.56 5.42 -3.40
N TYR A 82 5.95 5.78 -4.61
CA TYR A 82 7.32 5.60 -5.08
C TYR A 82 7.76 6.70 -6.03
N THR A 83 9.06 6.97 -6.03
CA THR A 83 9.69 7.97 -6.89
C THR A 83 10.64 7.30 -7.87
N VAL A 84 10.56 7.69 -9.14
CA VAL A 84 11.41 7.17 -10.21
C VAL A 84 12.47 8.20 -10.56
N TYR A 85 13.72 7.77 -10.53
CA TYR A 85 14.88 8.52 -11.03
C TYR A 85 15.39 7.87 -12.33
N GLU A 86 14.88 8.35 -13.46
CA GLU A 86 15.21 7.80 -14.79
C GLU A 86 16.71 7.92 -15.10
N ASN A 87 17.35 9.02 -14.69
CA ASN A 87 18.78 9.25 -14.91
C ASN A 87 19.67 8.18 -14.24
N LYS A 88 19.23 7.64 -13.11
CA LYS A 88 19.98 6.69 -12.29
C LYS A 88 19.48 5.25 -12.46
N ASN A 89 18.38 5.05 -13.18
CA ASN A 89 17.62 3.80 -13.21
C ASN A 89 17.27 3.29 -11.80
N ILE A 90 16.81 4.19 -10.92
CA ILE A 90 16.43 3.87 -9.54
C ILE A 90 14.93 4.09 -9.36
N VAL A 91 14.27 3.15 -8.69
CA VAL A 91 12.92 3.29 -8.16
C VAL A 91 13.04 3.35 -6.65
N LEU A 92 12.78 4.52 -6.07
CA LEU A 92 12.77 4.76 -4.63
C LEU A 92 11.37 4.45 -4.08
N LEU A 93 11.26 3.35 -3.34
CA LEU A 93 10.05 2.99 -2.61
C LEU A 93 9.97 3.84 -1.35
N GLU A 94 8.93 4.65 -1.24
CA GLU A 94 8.77 5.59 -0.12
C GLU A 94 7.96 4.99 1.00
N THR A 95 6.71 4.61 0.72
CA THR A 95 5.79 4.09 1.75
C THR A 95 4.57 3.39 1.13
N ILE A 96 3.82 2.71 1.99
CA ILE A 96 2.52 2.12 1.68
C ILE A 96 1.47 2.71 2.62
N THR A 97 0.46 3.34 2.06
CA THR A 97 -0.72 3.85 2.78
C THR A 97 -1.78 2.75 2.81
N PRO A 98 -2.55 2.54 3.91
CA PRO A 98 -2.58 3.31 5.17
C PRO A 98 -1.49 2.90 6.17
N GLU A 99 -0.57 3.82 6.47
CA GLU A 99 0.62 3.53 7.28
C GLU A 99 0.31 3.10 8.72
N LYS A 100 -0.63 3.80 9.38
CA LYS A 100 -0.95 3.56 10.79
C LYS A 100 -1.42 2.12 11.01
N LEU A 101 -2.37 1.67 10.19
CA LEU A 101 -2.92 0.32 10.24
C LEU A 101 -1.84 -0.73 9.98
N LEU A 102 -0.99 -0.51 8.97
CA LEU A 102 0.07 -1.46 8.62
C LEU A 102 1.14 -1.55 9.72
N LEU A 103 1.53 -0.43 10.32
CA LEU A 103 2.48 -0.43 11.42
C LEU A 103 1.91 -1.08 12.69
N GLU A 104 0.63 -0.82 12.97
CA GLU A 104 -0.08 -1.42 14.10
C GLU A 104 -0.17 -2.95 13.95
N GLY A 105 -0.57 -3.41 12.76
CA GLY A 105 -0.67 -4.83 12.45
C GLY A 105 0.67 -5.56 12.41
N HIS A 106 1.77 -4.84 12.23
CA HIS A 106 3.12 -5.40 12.38
C HIS A 106 3.47 -5.56 13.86
N LYS A 107 3.18 -4.55 14.69
CA LYS A 107 3.48 -4.56 16.13
C LYS A 107 2.70 -5.63 16.87
N SER A 108 1.45 -5.85 16.47
CA SER A 108 0.58 -6.76 17.18
C SER A 108 -0.50 -7.34 16.28
N GLU A 109 -1.02 -8.50 16.64
CA GLU A 109 -2.10 -9.12 15.88
C GLU A 109 -3.37 -8.27 15.93
N LEU A 110 -3.89 -7.91 14.76
CA LEU A 110 -5.17 -7.22 14.60
C LEU A 110 -6.30 -8.23 14.69
N LYS A 111 -7.36 -7.85 15.40
CA LYS A 111 -8.59 -8.64 15.42
C LYS A 111 -9.33 -8.45 14.09
N THR A 112 -10.12 -9.45 13.74
CA THR A 112 -11.06 -9.35 12.62
C THR A 112 -12.48 -9.25 13.16
N TYR A 113 -13.28 -8.38 12.57
CA TYR A 113 -14.70 -8.23 12.86
C TYR A 113 -15.48 -8.30 11.56
N LYS A 114 -16.39 -9.29 11.46
CA LYS A 114 -17.17 -9.57 10.24
C LYS A 114 -16.29 -9.68 8.97
N GLY A 115 -15.13 -10.30 9.09
CA GLY A 115 -14.18 -10.50 7.98
C GLY A 115 -13.27 -9.31 7.67
N VAL A 116 -13.42 -8.17 8.37
CA VAL A 116 -12.60 -6.98 8.17
C VAL A 116 -11.62 -6.80 9.32
N MET A 117 -10.38 -6.44 9.03
CA MET A 117 -9.41 -6.05 10.06
C MET A 117 -9.87 -4.81 10.81
N ILE A 118 -9.65 -4.79 12.13
CA ILE A 118 -9.99 -3.66 12.97
C ILE A 118 -8.71 -3.11 13.60
N SER A 119 -8.51 -1.80 13.51
CA SER A 119 -7.43 -1.13 14.24
C SER A 119 -7.72 -1.14 15.74
N LYS A 120 -6.70 -1.37 16.57
CA LYS A 120 -6.82 -1.30 18.04
C LYS A 120 -7.02 0.14 18.48
N ASP A 121 -6.36 1.08 17.80
CA ASP A 121 -6.46 2.49 18.15
C ASP A 121 -7.84 3.09 17.81
N ASN A 122 -8.58 2.51 16.86
CA ASN A 122 -9.92 3.00 16.46
C ASN A 122 -10.97 1.87 16.38
N GLU A 123 -10.91 0.91 17.31
CA GLU A 123 -11.74 -0.31 17.27
C GLU A 123 -13.22 0.01 17.10
N GLU A 124 -13.77 0.91 17.93
CA GLU A 124 -15.17 1.31 17.89
C GLU A 124 -15.58 1.97 16.56
N LYS A 125 -14.72 2.84 16.01
CA LYS A 125 -14.99 3.57 14.77
C LYS A 125 -14.99 2.63 13.57
N ASP A 126 -14.05 1.70 13.52
CA ASP A 126 -13.97 0.73 12.44
C ASP A 126 -15.15 -0.25 12.51
N MET A 127 -15.50 -0.74 13.70
CA MET A 127 -16.70 -1.56 13.91
C MET A 127 -17.98 -0.81 13.51
N PHE A 128 -18.09 0.47 13.86
CA PHE A 128 -19.22 1.31 13.45
C PHE A 128 -19.33 1.42 11.94
N LYS A 129 -18.22 1.70 11.22
CA LYS A 129 -18.21 1.72 9.76
C LYS A 129 -18.62 0.38 9.16
N VAL A 130 -18.07 -0.72 9.66
CA VAL A 130 -18.42 -2.08 9.20
C VAL A 130 -19.92 -2.35 9.41
N ASN A 131 -20.48 -1.96 10.55
CA ASN A 131 -21.91 -2.13 10.83
C ASN A 131 -22.79 -1.27 9.91
N LEU A 132 -22.42 -0.02 9.70
CA LEU A 132 -23.11 0.91 8.81
C LEU A 132 -23.09 0.40 7.36
N LEU A 133 -21.94 -0.04 6.86
CA LEU A 133 -21.83 -0.58 5.50
C LEU A 133 -22.66 -1.86 5.32
N ASN A 134 -22.66 -2.74 6.34
CA ASN A 134 -23.48 -3.94 6.31
C ASN A 134 -24.98 -3.66 6.36
N SER A 135 -25.43 -2.59 7.04
CA SER A 135 -26.85 -2.22 7.02
C SER A 135 -27.27 -1.61 5.68
N LEU A 136 -26.38 -0.82 5.05
CA LEU A 136 -26.62 -0.24 3.72
C LEU A 136 -26.64 -1.29 2.60
N ASN A 137 -25.77 -2.30 2.67
CA ASN A 137 -25.74 -3.40 1.69
C ASN A 137 -26.88 -4.43 1.86
N ARG A 138 -27.68 -4.32 2.94
CA ARG A 138 -28.84 -5.19 3.18
C ARG A 138 -30.15 -4.65 2.56
N GLN A 139 -30.07 -3.59 1.76
CA GLN A 139 -31.20 -3.03 0.99
C GLN A 139 -31.14 -3.47 -0.48
#